data_AF-V9HF23-F1
#
_entry.id   AF-V9HF23-F1
#
_cell.length_a   1.000
_cell.length_b   1.000
_cell.length_c   1.000
_cell.angle_alpha   90.00
_cell.angle_beta   90.00
_cell.angle_gamma   90.00
#
_symmetry.space_group_name_H-M   'P 1'
#
loop_
_entity.id
_entity.type
_entity.pdbx_description
1 polymer ?
#
loop_
_entity_poly.entity_id
_entity_poly.type
_entity_poly.pdbx_seq_one_letter_code
_entity_poly.pdbx_strand_id
1 'polypeptide(L)'
;MLHITINSLIQKDFQTIQNNFYKNCEFTGSSIIFNHEETNKNIKFIIPDTDINLRQRAFDLISENEYISIYEILDSGYKNEPKYSDRIYTLNVKFIFDNTSWKIASISIDE
;
A
#
# COMPACT_ATOMS: atom_id res chain seq x y z
N MET A 1 7.32 -6.26 5.04
CA MET A 1 6.00 -5.90 5.62
C MET A 1 4.98 -5.61 4.50
N LEU A 2 5.21 -4.62 3.63
CA LEU A 2 4.28 -4.32 2.52
C LEU A 2 3.98 -5.50 1.59
N HIS A 3 5.02 -6.18 1.11
CA HIS A 3 4.85 -7.37 0.25
C HIS A 3 4.02 -8.45 0.95
N ILE A 4 4.19 -8.60 2.28
CA ILE A 4 3.38 -9.53 3.07
C ILE A 4 1.92 -9.06 3.08
N THR A 5 1.64 -7.78 3.32
CA THR A 5 0.27 -7.26 3.35
C THR A 5 -0.44 -7.36 1.99
N ILE A 6 0.24 -7.04 0.88
CA ILE A 6 -0.33 -7.18 -0.47
C ILE A 6 -0.58 -8.65 -0.81
N ASN A 7 0.36 -9.54 -0.51
CA ASN A 7 0.15 -10.97 -0.73
C ASN A 7 -0.99 -11.52 0.17
N SER A 8 -1.09 -11.08 1.42
CA SER A 8 -2.21 -11.41 2.30
C SER A 8 -3.55 -10.90 1.76
N LEU A 9 -3.58 -9.73 1.10
CA LEU A 9 -4.77 -9.21 0.41
C LEU A 9 -5.21 -10.13 -0.74
N ILE A 10 -4.26 -10.56 -1.57
CA ILE A 10 -4.51 -11.51 -2.67
C ILE A 10 -5.05 -12.84 -2.11
N GLN A 11 -4.49 -13.30 -0.98
CA GLN A 11 -4.85 -14.56 -0.33
C GLN A 11 -6.10 -14.46 0.58
N LYS A 12 -6.69 -13.27 0.73
CA LYS A 12 -7.82 -13.00 1.64
C LYS A 12 -7.52 -13.33 3.12
N ASP A 13 -6.27 -13.18 3.53
CA ASP A 13 -5.84 -13.33 4.93
C ASP A 13 -6.13 -12.05 5.72
N PHE A 14 -7.40 -11.91 6.13
CA PHE A 14 -7.91 -10.74 6.85
C PHE A 14 -7.23 -10.47 8.20
N GLN A 15 -6.72 -11.51 8.86
CA GLN A 15 -6.06 -11.35 10.15
C GLN A 15 -4.72 -10.63 9.98
N THR A 16 -3.92 -11.06 8.99
CA THR A 16 -2.65 -10.39 8.68
C THR A 16 -2.90 -8.97 8.19
N ILE A 17 -3.94 -8.75 7.39
CA ILE A 17 -4.35 -7.42 6.93
C ILE A 17 -4.63 -6.49 8.11
N GLN A 18 -5.55 -6.86 9.01
CA GLN A 18 -5.92 -6.03 10.17
C GLN A 18 -4.70 -5.70 11.04
N ASN A 19 -3.78 -6.65 11.19
CA ASN A 19 -2.57 -6.46 11.98
C ASN A 19 -1.53 -5.56 11.31
N ASN A 20 -1.66 -5.19 10.03
CA ASN A 20 -0.65 -4.38 9.32
C ASN A 20 -1.15 -2.99 8.92
N PHE A 21 -2.42 -2.64 9.15
CA PHE A 21 -2.96 -1.29 8.89
C PHE A 21 -3.03 -0.46 10.18
N TYR A 22 -2.73 0.84 10.08
CA TYR A 22 -2.63 1.75 11.24
C TYR A 22 -4.00 2.13 11.82
N LYS A 23 -5.02 2.25 10.96
CA LYS A 23 -6.40 2.60 11.30
C LYS A 23 -7.37 1.74 10.49
N ASN A 24 -8.66 1.84 10.81
CA ASN A 24 -9.72 1.20 10.03
C ASN A 24 -9.63 1.67 8.57
N CYS A 25 -9.45 0.71 7.66
CA CYS A 25 -9.63 0.88 6.24
C CYS A 25 -10.92 0.18 5.82
N GLU A 26 -11.62 0.72 4.82
CA GLU A 26 -12.84 0.11 4.32
C GLU A 26 -12.52 -0.78 3.11
N PHE A 27 -12.94 -2.03 3.18
CA PHE A 27 -12.83 -2.97 2.06
C PHE A 27 -14.11 -2.91 1.23
N THR A 28 -13.97 -2.57 -0.06
CA THR A 28 -15.07 -2.54 -1.02
C THR A 28 -14.72 -3.41 -2.21
N GLY A 29 -15.14 -4.67 -2.17
CA GLY A 29 -14.80 -5.66 -3.20
C GLY A 29 -13.28 -5.89 -3.26
N SER A 30 -12.67 -5.56 -4.40
CA SER A 30 -11.21 -5.65 -4.64
C SER A 30 -10.47 -4.35 -4.33
N SER A 31 -11.05 -3.45 -3.54
CA SER A 31 -10.46 -2.15 -3.24
C SER A 31 -10.40 -1.87 -1.74
N ILE A 32 -9.38 -1.12 -1.36
CA ILE A 32 -9.19 -0.59 -0.01
C ILE A 32 -9.36 0.92 -0.08
N ILE A 33 -10.16 1.47 0.81
CA ILE A 33 -10.38 2.92 0.94
C ILE A 33 -9.70 3.38 2.23
N PHE A 34 -8.77 4.31 2.08
CA PHE A 34 -8.09 5.00 3.16
C PHE A 34 -8.67 6.40 3.30
N ASN A 35 -9.09 6.77 4.51
CA ASN A 35 -9.44 8.15 4.80
C ASN A 35 -8.15 8.92 5.15
N HIS A 36 -7.69 9.77 4.24
CA HIS A 36 -6.49 10.57 4.44
C HIS A 36 -6.83 11.81 5.26
N GLU A 37 -6.68 11.71 6.58
CA GLU A 37 -7.10 12.72 7.57
C GLU A 37 -6.57 14.13 7.28
N GLU A 38 -5.33 14.25 6.81
CA GLU A 38 -4.72 15.57 6.51
C GLU A 38 -5.39 16.29 5.33
N THR A 39 -6.01 15.53 4.42
CA THR A 39 -6.60 16.08 3.19
C THR A 39 -8.12 15.92 3.14
N ASN A 40 -8.73 15.20 4.09
CA ASN A 40 -10.11 14.72 4.02
C ASN A 40 -10.48 14.07 2.67
N LYS A 41 -9.51 13.39 2.04
CA LYS A 41 -9.71 12.68 0.77
C LYS A 41 -9.68 11.18 1.01
N ASN A 42 -10.57 10.48 0.33
CA ASN A 42 -10.54 9.04 0.26
C ASN A 42 -9.55 8.60 -0.81
N ILE A 43 -8.48 7.94 -0.40
CA ILE A 43 -7.53 7.31 -1.31
C ILE A 43 -8.00 5.88 -1.53
N LYS A 44 -8.29 5.54 -2.79
CA LYS A 44 -8.68 4.19 -3.19
C LYS A 44 -7.46 3.47 -3.74
N PHE A 45 -7.15 2.31 -3.16
CA PHE A 45 -6.16 1.38 -3.69
C PHE A 45 -6.87 0.13 -4.20
N ILE A 46 -6.60 -0.27 -5.45
CA ILE A 46 -7.12 -1.51 -6.02
C ILE A 46 -6.13 -2.62 -5.68
N ILE A 47 -6.60 -3.73 -5.14
CA ILE A 47 -5.78 -4.89 -4.81
C ILE A 47 -5.38 -5.59 -6.13
N PRO A 48 -4.09 -5.89 -6.35
CA PRO A 48 -3.64 -6.67 -7.50
C PRO A 48 -4.30 -8.05 -7.59
N ASP A 49 -4.40 -8.61 -8.80
CA ASP A 49 -4.93 -9.97 -9.03
C ASP A 49 -3.92 -11.06 -8.68
N THR A 50 -2.63 -10.73 -8.74
CA THR A 50 -1.49 -11.60 -8.43
C THR A 50 -0.40 -10.81 -7.73
N ASP A 51 0.63 -11.50 -7.24
CA ASP A 51 1.75 -10.87 -6.53
C ASP A 51 2.40 -9.77 -7.36
N ILE A 52 2.69 -8.65 -6.69
CA ILE A 52 3.37 -7.49 -7.26
C ILE A 52 4.89 -7.64 -7.08
N ASN A 53 5.67 -7.29 -8.11
CA ASN A 53 7.12 -7.23 -8.04
C ASN A 53 7.58 -5.77 -7.89
N LEU A 54 8.25 -5.48 -6.78
CA LEU A 54 8.61 -4.13 -6.36
C LEU A 54 10.10 -3.99 -6.10
N ARG A 55 10.68 -2.85 -6.51
CA ARG A 55 12.02 -2.44 -6.11
C ARG A 55 11.94 -1.15 -5.31
N GLN A 56 12.42 -1.14 -4.06
CA GLN A 56 12.48 0.09 -3.28
C GLN A 56 13.43 1.10 -3.94
N ARG A 57 12.93 2.30 -4.23
CA ARG A 57 13.70 3.40 -4.84
C ARG A 57 14.17 4.40 -3.81
N ALA A 58 13.29 4.75 -2.89
CA ALA A 58 13.54 5.76 -1.87
C ALA A 58 12.80 5.43 -0.58
N PHE A 59 13.32 6.01 0.49
CA PHE A 59 12.72 6.01 1.82
C PHE A 59 13.06 7.35 2.44
N ASP A 60 12.09 7.95 3.13
CA ASP A 60 12.28 9.19 3.85
C ASP A 60 11.57 9.14 5.21
N LEU A 61 12.28 9.54 6.26
CA LEU A 61 11.77 9.58 7.62
C LEU A 61 11.21 10.98 7.89
N ILE A 62 9.88 11.09 7.97
CA ILE A 62 9.19 12.36 8.20
C ILE A 62 9.27 12.76 9.67
N SER A 63 9.15 11.79 10.56
CA SER A 63 9.31 11.96 12.00
C SER A 63 9.74 10.64 12.65
N GLU A 64 9.99 10.65 13.97
CA GLU A 64 10.33 9.42 14.72
C GLU A 64 9.27 8.31 14.58
N ASN A 65 8.02 8.67 14.30
CA ASN A 65 6.90 7.75 14.21
C ASN A 65 6.29 7.66 12.80
N GLU A 66 6.91 8.29 11.80
CA GLU A 66 6.35 8.33 10.44
C GLU A 66 7.43 8.28 9.38
N TYR A 67 7.26 7.41 8.38
CA TYR A 67 8.11 7.40 7.19
C TYR A 67 7.30 7.13 5.92
N ILE A 68 7.86 7.54 4.78
CA ILE A 68 7.37 7.20 3.45
C ILE A 68 8.37 6.30 2.76
N SER A 69 7.87 5.34 1.99
CA SER A 69 8.66 4.50 1.11
C SER A 69 8.08 4.52 -0.30
N ILE A 70 8.96 4.64 -1.29
CA ILE A 70 8.62 4.70 -2.71
C ILE A 70 9.21 3.47 -3.38
N TYR A 71 8.36 2.71 -4.07
CA TYR A 71 8.76 1.51 -4.81
C TYR A 71 8.52 1.70 -6.30
N GLU A 72 9.47 1.28 -7.12
CA GLU A 72 9.24 1.03 -8.55
C GLU A 72 8.42 -0.24 -8.72
N ILE A 73 7.45 -0.21 -9.64
CA ILE A 73 6.67 -1.38 -10.02
C ILE A 73 7.36 -2.05 -11.21
N LEU A 74 7.91 -3.25 -10.98
CA LEU A 74 8.54 -4.06 -12.02
C LEU A 74 7.54 -5.01 -12.69
N ASP A 75 6.58 -5.48 -11.91
CA ASP A 75 5.39 -6.22 -12.34
C ASP A 75 4.26 -5.78 -11.42
N SER A 76 3.14 -5.35 -11.99
CA SER A 76 2.05 -4.71 -11.25
C SER A 76 1.06 -5.70 -10.65
N GLY A 77 1.01 -6.93 -11.16
CA GLY A 77 0.04 -7.93 -10.75
C GLY A 77 -1.42 -7.63 -11.13
N TYR A 78 -1.70 -6.57 -11.90
CA TYR A 78 -3.04 -6.25 -12.42
C TYR A 78 -3.23 -6.84 -13.82
N LYS A 79 -4.21 -7.73 -13.99
CA LYS A 79 -4.47 -8.37 -15.29
C LYS A 79 -5.23 -7.48 -16.26
N ASN A 80 -6.12 -6.63 -15.73
CA ASN A 80 -7.00 -5.77 -16.54
C ASN A 80 -6.51 -4.31 -16.62
N GLU A 81 -5.41 -3.97 -15.95
CA GLU A 81 -4.81 -2.63 -15.98
C GLU A 81 -3.30 -2.70 -16.25
N PRO A 82 -2.88 -3.11 -17.47
CA PRO A 82 -1.47 -3.33 -17.79
C PRO A 82 -0.62 -2.05 -17.74
N LYS A 83 -1.25 -0.85 -17.78
CA LYS A 83 -0.54 0.43 -17.69
C LYS A 83 0.38 0.55 -16.47
N TYR A 84 0.06 -0.12 -15.35
CA TYR A 84 0.90 -0.05 -14.14
C TYR A 84 2.19 -0.88 -14.22
N SER A 85 2.46 -1.60 -15.32
CA SER A 85 3.75 -2.30 -15.53
C SER A 85 4.84 -1.41 -16.12
N ASP A 86 4.52 -0.16 -16.48
CA ASP A 86 5.50 0.77 -17.02
C ASP A 86 6.39 1.30 -15.87
N ARG A 87 7.73 1.29 -16.03
CA ARG A 87 8.73 1.77 -15.04
C ARG A 87 8.56 3.24 -14.62
N ILE A 88 7.59 3.94 -15.19
CA ILE A 88 7.19 5.29 -14.79
C ILE A 88 6.41 5.21 -13.47
N TYR A 89 5.55 4.21 -13.27
CA TYR A 89 4.71 4.13 -12.08
C TYR A 89 5.47 3.72 -10.83
N THR A 90 5.07 4.34 -9.72
CA THR A 90 5.57 4.04 -8.38
C THR A 90 4.45 3.72 -7.42
N LEU A 91 4.75 2.83 -6.48
CA LEU A 91 3.91 2.57 -5.32
C LEU A 91 4.43 3.40 -4.16
N ASN A 92 3.62 4.33 -3.70
CA ASN A 92 3.89 5.22 -2.57
C ASN A 92 3.18 4.71 -1.34
N VAL A 93 3.93 4.53 -0.24
CA VAL A 93 3.38 3.99 1.00
C VAL A 93 3.84 4.81 2.19
N LYS A 94 2.87 5.27 2.99
CA LYS A 94 3.11 5.94 4.29
C LYS A 94 2.96 4.92 5.40
N PHE A 95 3.94 4.92 6.31
CA PHE A 95 3.97 4.07 7.48
C PHE A 95 3.94 4.93 8.74
N ILE A 96 3.18 4.47 9.74
CA ILE A 96 3.13 5.08 11.07
C ILE A 96 3.47 4.02 12.12
N PHE A 97 4.25 4.40 13.12
CA PHE A 97 4.58 3.55 14.26
C PHE A 97 3.46 3.60 15.30
N ASP A 98 2.85 2.45 15.62
CA ASP A 98 1.71 2.34 16.53
C ASP A 98 2.10 1.93 17.97
N ASN A 99 3.21 2.48 18.46
CA ASN A 99 3.90 2.10 19.71
C ASN A 99 4.53 0.70 19.70
N THR A 100 4.03 -0.25 18.89
CA THR A 100 4.52 -1.64 18.88
C THR A 100 5.14 -2.05 17.56
N SER A 101 4.67 -1.48 16.46
CA SER A 101 5.09 -1.87 15.12
C SER A 101 4.81 -0.78 14.10
N TRP A 102 5.52 -0.83 12.99
CA TRP A 102 5.17 -0.01 11.83
C TRP A 102 3.92 -0.57 11.17
N LYS A 103 2.99 0.31 10.81
CA LYS A 103 1.73 -0.02 10.15
C LYS A 103 1.55 0.82 8.90
N ILE A 104 0.84 0.29 7.91
CA ILE A 104 0.48 1.01 6.69
C ILE A 104 -0.63 2.01 7.05
N ALA A 105 -0.36 3.28 6.84
CA ALA A 105 -1.33 4.36 7.01
C ALA A 105 -2.00 4.72 5.68
N SER A 106 -1.24 4.71 4.59
CA SER A 106 -1.77 4.89 3.23
C SER A 106 -0.93 4.15 2.20
N ILE A 107 -1.57 3.82 1.07
CA ILE A 107 -0.94 3.23 -0.11
C ILE A 107 -1.61 3.78 -1.37
N SER A 108 -0.80 4.19 -2.35
CA SER A 108 -1.28 4.70 -3.64
C SER A 108 -0.28 4.41 -4.76
N ILE A 109 -0.77 4.34 -5.99
CA ILE A 109 0.04 4.28 -7.20
C ILE A 109 0.05 5.68 -7.83
N ASP A 110 1.22 6.14 -8.24
CA ASP A 110 1.43 7.44 -8.93
C ASP A 110 2.37 7.27 -10.14
N GLU A 111 2.30 8.18 -11.11
CA GLU A 111 3.14 8.21 -12.32
C GLU A 111 4.44 9.02 -12.14
#